data_AF-A0A929F403-F1
#
_entry.id   AF-A0A929F403-F1
#
_cell.length_a   1.000
_cell.length_b   1.000
_cell.length_c   1.000
_cell.angle_alpha   90.00
_cell.angle_beta   90.00
_cell.angle_gamma   90.00
#
_symmetry.space_group_name_H-M   'P 1'
#
loop_
_entity.id
_entity.type
_entity.pdbx_description
1 polymer ?
#
loop_
_entity_poly.entity_id
_entity_poly.type
_entity_poly.pdbx_seq_one_letter_code
_entity_poly.pdbx_strand_id
1 'polypeptide(L)'
;MSLKGPRSASGGSPTYLPGQTEENLPLFYRHLDRMGASKEAINRIMDSHLGFNVGRMTRYSEDWYTLLSSLGICNRHFNNRFYSYELCKRLFEAVTGFQIDDEHLRQSAVRIWNTLKKLNIKEGFTVTDDRPPEIWFKPMIGTDDQPLILRDYFGKTELGREDISRLVEDYYDERGWRVKGLVL
;
A
#
# COMPACT_ATOMS: atom_id res chain seq x y z
N MET A 1 1.30 -5.05 11.84
CA MET A 1 2.58 -4.53 11.29
C MET A 1 3.33 -5.62 10.51
N SER A 2 3.74 -5.38 9.26
CA SER A 2 4.62 -6.30 8.49
C SER A 2 5.92 -6.54 9.28
N LEU A 3 6.34 -7.82 9.44
CA LEU A 3 7.62 -8.23 10.05
C LEU A 3 8.85 -7.68 9.30
N LYS A 4 8.65 -6.94 8.22
CA LYS A 4 9.67 -6.18 7.50
C LYS A 4 9.18 -4.73 7.40
N GLY A 5 9.84 -3.83 8.13
CA GLY A 5 9.51 -2.41 8.24
C GLY A 5 9.49 -1.65 6.90
N PRO A 6 9.17 -0.34 6.92
CA PRO A 6 8.87 0.46 5.73
C PRO A 6 10.13 0.93 4.99
N ARG A 7 11.02 0.02 4.59
CA ARG A 7 12.12 0.33 3.65
C ARG A 7 11.86 -0.32 2.31
N SER A 8 11.50 0.51 1.32
CA SER A 8 11.43 0.37 -0.16
C SER A 8 11.02 -0.95 -0.85
N ALA A 9 11.03 -2.10 -0.18
CA ALA A 9 10.92 -3.43 -0.75
C ALA A 9 9.52 -4.03 -0.70
N SER A 10 8.63 -3.54 0.18
CA SER A 10 7.37 -4.23 0.54
C SER A 10 6.14 -3.82 -0.27
N GLY A 11 6.20 -2.75 -1.08
CA GLY A 11 5.01 -2.22 -1.75
C GLY A 11 5.06 -2.22 -3.27
N GLY A 12 6.25 -2.12 -3.87
CA GLY A 12 6.35 -1.83 -5.30
C GLY A 12 5.51 -0.62 -5.71
N SER A 13 5.33 0.35 -4.79
CA SER A 13 4.41 1.48 -4.87
C SER A 13 4.92 2.57 -5.83
N PRO A 14 4.06 3.37 -6.48
CA PRO A 14 4.52 4.47 -7.35
C PRO A 14 5.29 5.55 -6.58
N THR A 15 5.19 5.58 -5.24
CA THR A 15 5.93 6.48 -4.35
C THR A 15 7.40 6.14 -4.15
N TYR A 16 7.91 5.11 -4.83
CA TYR A 16 9.31 4.68 -4.70
C TYR A 16 10.32 5.77 -5.12
N LEU A 17 9.96 6.63 -6.07
CA LEU A 17 10.81 7.71 -6.57
C LEU A 17 10.47 9.02 -5.84
N PRO A 18 11.27 9.49 -4.87
CA PRO A 18 10.98 10.76 -4.20
C PRO A 18 11.06 11.95 -5.16
N GLY A 19 10.41 13.07 -4.81
CA GLY A 19 10.52 14.34 -5.54
C GLY A 19 9.74 14.43 -6.86
N GLN A 20 8.75 13.55 -7.06
CA GLN A 20 7.82 13.67 -8.19
C GLN A 20 6.90 14.88 -8.01
N THR A 21 6.51 15.52 -9.10
CA THR A 21 5.52 16.61 -9.11
C THR A 21 4.10 16.05 -9.27
N GLU A 22 3.09 16.85 -8.94
CA GLU A 22 1.67 16.47 -9.13
C GLU A 22 1.30 16.22 -10.59
N GLU A 23 2.03 16.81 -11.54
CA GLU A 23 1.88 16.54 -12.98
C GLU A 23 2.08 15.05 -13.31
N ASN A 24 2.77 14.31 -12.44
CA ASN A 24 3.01 12.88 -12.58
C ASN A 24 1.96 12.00 -11.90
N LEU A 25 0.88 12.56 -11.32
CA LEU A 25 -0.26 11.78 -10.82
C LEU A 25 -0.85 10.78 -11.84
N PRO A 26 -0.89 11.06 -13.16
CA PRO A 26 -1.29 10.06 -14.15
C PRO A 26 -0.42 8.79 -14.16
N LEU A 27 0.86 8.88 -13.77
CA LEU A 27 1.74 7.71 -13.61
C LEU A 27 1.32 6.85 -12.42
N PHE A 28 0.83 7.46 -11.35
CA PHE A 28 0.32 6.76 -10.17
C PHE A 28 -0.94 5.97 -10.53
N TYR A 29 -1.86 6.61 -11.28
CA TYR A 29 -3.04 5.96 -11.83
C TYR A 29 -2.65 4.71 -12.66
N ARG A 30 -1.77 4.90 -13.65
CA ARG A 30 -1.33 3.80 -14.53
C ARG A 30 -0.67 2.67 -13.74
N HIS A 31 0.08 3.00 -12.69
CA HIS A 31 0.73 2.00 -11.86
C HIS A 31 -0.27 1.22 -11.01
N LEU A 32 -1.29 1.87 -10.44
CA LEU A 32 -2.37 1.21 -9.71
C LEU A 32 -3.19 0.27 -10.60
N ASP A 33 -3.51 0.71 -11.81
CA ASP A 33 -4.18 -0.11 -12.83
C ASP A 33 -3.34 -1.35 -13.18
N ARG A 34 -2.03 -1.17 -13.42
CA ARG A 34 -1.09 -2.29 -13.67
C ARG A 34 -1.04 -3.29 -12.51
N MET A 35 -1.14 -2.82 -11.26
CA MET A 35 -1.19 -3.66 -10.05
C MET A 35 -2.54 -4.39 -9.88
N GLY A 36 -3.54 -4.09 -10.72
CA GLY A 36 -4.84 -4.75 -10.71
C GLY A 36 -5.86 -4.10 -9.78
N ALA A 37 -5.67 -2.82 -9.40
CA ALA A 37 -6.69 -2.04 -8.72
C ALA A 37 -7.86 -1.73 -9.68
N SER A 38 -9.10 -1.78 -9.19
CA SER A 38 -10.27 -1.40 -10.00
C SER A 38 -10.33 0.12 -10.20
N LYS A 39 -11.05 0.58 -11.22
CA LYS A 39 -11.22 2.03 -11.47
C LYS A 39 -11.85 2.75 -10.28
N GLU A 40 -12.82 2.12 -9.63
CA GLU A 40 -13.50 2.67 -8.44
C GLU A 40 -12.53 2.83 -7.28
N ALA A 41 -11.63 1.85 -7.10
CA ALA A 41 -10.58 1.93 -6.10
C ALA A 41 -9.56 3.02 -6.40
N ILE A 42 -9.11 3.12 -7.66
CA ILE A 42 -8.19 4.16 -8.07
C ILE A 42 -8.82 5.53 -7.85
N ASN A 43 -10.10 5.71 -8.22
CA ASN A 43 -10.81 6.97 -7.98
C ASN A 43 -10.85 7.32 -6.48
N ARG A 44 -11.17 6.38 -5.58
CA ARG A 44 -11.11 6.62 -4.12
C ARG A 44 -9.71 6.98 -3.62
N ILE A 45 -8.66 6.40 -4.23
CA ILE A 45 -7.28 6.71 -3.87
C ILE A 45 -6.92 8.12 -4.34
N MET A 46 -7.31 8.51 -5.55
CA MET A 46 -6.96 9.81 -6.13
C MET A 46 -7.84 10.95 -5.59
N ASP A 47 -8.99 10.64 -5.00
CA ASP A 47 -9.86 11.59 -4.31
C ASP A 47 -9.29 11.98 -2.93
N SER A 48 -8.22 12.78 -2.95
CA SER A 48 -7.53 13.27 -1.76
C SER A 48 -6.95 14.65 -2.01
N HIS A 49 -7.12 15.55 -1.04
CA HIS A 49 -6.51 16.88 -1.07
C HIS A 49 -4.97 16.84 -1.03
N LEU A 50 -4.38 15.70 -0.65
CA LEU A 50 -2.93 15.46 -0.68
C LEU A 50 -2.45 14.95 -2.07
N GLY A 51 -3.32 14.99 -3.08
CA GLY A 51 -3.11 14.44 -4.43
C GLY A 51 -3.45 12.95 -4.54
N PHE A 52 -3.15 12.15 -3.51
CA PHE A 52 -3.65 10.78 -3.36
C PHE A 52 -3.71 10.38 -1.88
N ASN A 53 -4.53 9.39 -1.56
CA ASN A 53 -4.64 8.80 -0.22
C ASN A 53 -3.66 7.64 -0.08
N VAL A 54 -2.55 7.87 0.63
CA VAL A 54 -1.51 6.85 0.82
C VAL A 54 -2.00 5.65 1.64
N GLY A 55 -2.94 5.85 2.56
CA GLY A 55 -3.57 4.77 3.33
C GLY A 55 -4.28 3.77 2.41
N ARG A 56 -5.22 4.26 1.59
CA ARG A 56 -5.96 3.44 0.62
C ARG A 56 -5.03 2.79 -0.41
N MET A 57 -4.05 3.55 -0.91
CA MET A 57 -3.07 3.05 -1.88
C MET A 57 -2.21 1.90 -1.32
N THR A 58 -1.90 1.94 -0.02
CA THR A 58 -1.05 0.95 0.65
C THR A 58 -1.64 -0.46 0.54
N ARG A 59 -2.98 -0.61 0.66
CA ARG A 59 -3.68 -1.88 0.47
C ARG A 59 -3.35 -2.55 -0.87
N TYR A 60 -3.31 -1.78 -1.97
CA TYR A 60 -3.01 -2.31 -3.31
C TYR A 60 -1.53 -2.61 -3.51
N SER A 61 -0.65 -1.79 -2.94
CA SER A 61 0.79 -2.02 -2.96
C SER A 61 1.16 -3.33 -2.22
N GLU A 62 0.53 -3.55 -1.07
CA GLU A 62 0.68 -4.75 -0.26
C GLU A 62 0.13 -6.02 -0.93
N ASP A 63 -1.03 -5.93 -1.59
CA ASP A 63 -1.60 -7.04 -2.35
C ASP A 63 -0.72 -7.41 -3.56
N TRP A 64 -0.21 -6.40 -4.26
CA TRP A 64 0.72 -6.61 -5.37
C TRP A 64 2.01 -7.28 -4.92
N TYR A 65 2.59 -6.83 -3.81
CA TYR A 65 3.76 -7.49 -3.21
C TYR A 65 3.49 -8.95 -2.84
N THR A 66 2.31 -9.20 -2.26
CA THR A 66 1.89 -10.55 -1.84
C THR A 66 1.72 -11.46 -3.04
N LEU A 67 1.12 -10.97 -4.11
CA LEU A 67 0.96 -11.70 -5.35
C LEU A 67 2.32 -12.07 -5.95
N LEU A 68 3.20 -11.10 -6.16
CA LEU A 68 4.52 -11.36 -6.72
C LEU A 68 5.33 -12.34 -5.86
N SER A 69 5.31 -12.17 -4.53
CA SER A 69 6.01 -13.06 -3.60
C SER A 69 5.46 -14.48 -3.64
N SER A 70 4.13 -14.65 -3.76
CA SER A 70 3.47 -15.96 -3.84
C SER A 70 3.79 -16.69 -5.15
N LEU A 71 4.01 -15.94 -6.23
CA LEU A 71 4.40 -16.47 -7.54
C LEU A 71 5.92 -16.63 -7.71
N GLY A 72 6.72 -16.29 -6.70
CA GLY A 72 8.18 -16.33 -6.79
C GLY A 72 8.80 -15.23 -7.68
N ILE A 73 8.05 -14.17 -7.99
CA ILE A 73 8.50 -13.05 -8.81
C ILE A 73 9.15 -11.98 -7.94
N CYS A 74 10.34 -11.51 -8.35
CA CYS A 74 11.07 -10.49 -7.60
C CYS A 74 10.36 -9.12 -7.63
N ASN A 75 10.01 -8.57 -6.46
CA ASN A 75 9.36 -7.25 -6.34
C ASN A 75 10.31 -6.04 -6.50
N ARG A 76 11.61 -6.23 -6.78
CA ARG A 76 12.48 -5.06 -7.03
C ARG A 76 11.94 -4.24 -8.19
N HIS A 77 11.91 -2.91 -8.04
CA HIS A 77 11.33 -1.99 -9.03
C HIS A 77 11.77 -2.28 -10.47
N PHE A 78 13.05 -2.56 -10.69
CA PHE A 78 13.60 -2.89 -12.02
C PHE A 78 13.01 -4.16 -12.65
N ASN A 79 12.55 -5.11 -11.84
CA ASN A 79 11.91 -6.35 -12.28
C ASN A 79 10.38 -6.21 -12.32
N ASN A 80 9.78 -5.78 -11.19
CA ASN A 80 8.33 -5.64 -11.02
C ASN A 80 7.68 -4.82 -12.15
N ARG A 81 8.31 -3.75 -12.62
CA ARG A 81 7.76 -2.87 -13.67
C ARG A 81 7.39 -3.57 -14.99
N PHE A 82 7.94 -4.76 -15.24
CA PHE A 82 7.65 -5.57 -16.43
C PHE A 82 6.45 -6.52 -16.25
N TYR A 83 5.92 -6.63 -15.03
CA TYR A 83 4.77 -7.46 -14.72
C TYR A 83 3.51 -6.60 -14.62
N SER A 84 2.36 -7.20 -14.89
CA SER A 84 1.04 -6.65 -14.60
C SER A 84 0.20 -7.74 -13.94
N TYR A 85 -0.89 -7.35 -13.28
CA TYR A 85 -1.85 -8.32 -12.76
C TYR A 85 -2.27 -9.34 -13.81
N GLU A 86 -2.60 -8.86 -15.01
CA GLU A 86 -2.98 -9.69 -16.15
C GLU A 86 -1.86 -10.65 -16.60
N LEU A 87 -0.61 -10.17 -16.65
CA LEU A 87 0.52 -11.04 -16.99
C LEU A 87 0.74 -12.10 -15.89
N CYS A 88 0.62 -11.74 -14.61
CA CYS A 88 0.73 -12.68 -13.50
C CYS A 88 -0.35 -13.76 -13.55
N LYS A 89 -1.59 -13.40 -13.90
CA LYS A 89 -2.69 -14.36 -14.15
C LYS A 89 -2.30 -15.34 -15.25
N ARG A 90 -1.94 -14.83 -16.43
CA ARG A 90 -1.55 -15.67 -17.59
C ARG A 90 -0.38 -16.60 -17.28
N LEU A 91 0.64 -16.12 -16.55
CA LEU A 91 1.77 -16.94 -16.12
C LEU A 91 1.34 -18.05 -15.17
N PHE A 92 0.47 -17.74 -14.20
CA PHE A 92 -0.06 -18.72 -13.26
C PHE A 92 -0.82 -19.84 -14.00
N GLU A 93 -1.74 -19.48 -14.90
CA GLU A 93 -2.52 -20.46 -15.67
C GLU A 93 -1.62 -21.32 -16.58
N ALA A 94 -0.64 -20.70 -17.25
CA ALA A 94 0.27 -21.40 -18.15
C ALA A 94 1.19 -22.39 -17.43
N VAL A 95 1.67 -22.04 -16.22
CA VAL A 95 2.61 -22.89 -15.45
C VAL A 95 1.87 -23.99 -14.69
N THR A 96 0.69 -23.69 -14.14
CA THR A 96 -0.03 -24.62 -13.25
C THR A 96 -1.08 -25.47 -13.97
N GLY A 97 -1.57 -25.02 -15.13
CA GLY A 97 -2.72 -25.60 -15.83
C GLY A 97 -4.08 -25.28 -15.20
N PHE A 98 -4.13 -24.60 -14.05
CA PHE A 98 -5.39 -24.19 -13.43
C PHE A 98 -5.95 -22.95 -14.11
N GLN A 99 -7.18 -23.04 -14.59
CA GLN A 99 -7.92 -21.88 -15.11
C GLN A 99 -8.54 -21.12 -13.94
N ILE A 100 -8.38 -19.79 -13.93
CA ILE A 100 -8.87 -18.94 -12.84
C ILE A 100 -9.63 -17.74 -13.37
N ASP A 101 -10.59 -17.25 -12.59
CA ASP A 101 -11.27 -15.99 -12.90
C ASP A 101 -10.37 -14.77 -12.64
N ASP A 102 -10.83 -13.60 -13.09
CA ASP A 102 -10.09 -12.33 -13.00
C ASP A 102 -9.90 -11.81 -11.57
N GLU A 103 -10.61 -12.38 -10.60
CA GLU A 103 -10.65 -11.95 -9.20
C GLU A 103 -9.88 -12.93 -8.29
N HIS A 104 -9.55 -14.13 -8.78
CA HIS A 104 -8.97 -15.21 -8.01
C HIS A 104 -7.66 -14.84 -7.31
N LEU A 105 -6.71 -14.25 -8.06
CA LEU A 105 -5.41 -13.84 -7.52
C LEU A 105 -5.57 -12.70 -6.51
N ARG A 106 -6.44 -11.73 -6.81
CA ARG A 106 -6.75 -10.59 -5.94
C ARG A 106 -7.36 -11.07 -4.62
N GLN A 107 -8.36 -11.94 -4.64
CA GLN A 107 -8.96 -12.51 -3.43
C GLN A 107 -8.00 -13.39 -2.65
N SER A 108 -7.06 -14.06 -3.32
CA SER A 108 -6.02 -14.82 -2.66
C SER A 108 -5.08 -13.92 -1.85
N ALA A 109 -4.66 -12.78 -2.40
CA ALA A 109 -3.89 -11.77 -1.65
C ALA A 109 -4.69 -11.20 -0.46
N VAL A 110 -5.97 -10.85 -0.66
CA VAL A 110 -6.86 -10.38 0.41
C VAL A 110 -6.99 -11.43 1.53
N ARG A 111 -7.15 -12.70 1.18
CA ARG A 111 -7.25 -13.81 2.13
C ARG A 111 -5.98 -13.98 2.96
N ILE A 112 -4.79 -13.81 2.34
CA ILE A 112 -3.51 -13.86 3.04
C ILE A 112 -3.44 -12.71 4.07
N TRP A 113 -3.71 -11.47 3.67
CA TRP A 113 -3.68 -10.32 4.59
C TRP A 113 -4.70 -10.43 5.73
N ASN A 114 -5.90 -10.90 5.44
CA ASN A 114 -6.92 -11.13 6.49
C ASN A 114 -6.46 -12.22 7.47
N THR A 115 -5.83 -13.29 6.99
CA THR A 115 -5.27 -14.34 7.84
C THR A 115 -4.18 -13.79 8.73
N LEU A 116 -3.25 -13.00 8.19
CA LEU A 116 -2.19 -12.36 8.97
C LEU A 116 -2.76 -11.41 10.04
N LYS A 117 -3.76 -10.60 9.71
CA LYS A 117 -4.40 -9.72 10.70
C LYS A 117 -5.09 -10.51 11.80
N LYS A 118 -5.80 -11.60 11.48
CA LYS A 118 -6.42 -12.51 12.46
C LYS A 118 -5.39 -13.15 13.39
N LEU A 119 -4.25 -13.58 12.85
CA LEU A 119 -3.15 -14.14 13.66
C LEU A 119 -2.61 -13.07 14.63
N ASN A 120 -2.36 -11.85 14.16
CA ASN A 120 -1.92 -10.76 15.03
C ASN A 120 -2.94 -10.48 16.16
N ILE A 121 -4.23 -10.45 15.85
CA ILE A 121 -5.29 -10.25 16.87
C ILE A 121 -5.27 -11.38 17.90
N LYS A 122 -5.07 -12.63 17.45
CA LYS A 122 -4.96 -13.79 18.35
C LYS A 122 -3.77 -13.68 19.30
N GLU A 123 -2.68 -13.06 18.86
CA GLU A 123 -1.49 -12.77 19.67
C GLU A 123 -1.64 -11.49 20.53
N GLY A 124 -2.82 -10.86 20.55
CA GLY A 124 -3.11 -9.70 21.39
C GLY A 124 -2.86 -8.34 20.75
N PHE A 125 -2.48 -8.28 19.46
CA PHE A 125 -2.33 -6.99 18.76
C PHE A 125 -3.68 -6.35 18.48
N THR A 126 -3.76 -5.05 18.70
CA THR A 126 -4.96 -4.23 18.52
C THR A 126 -4.70 -3.07 17.56
N VAL A 127 -5.71 -2.23 17.33
CA VAL A 127 -5.55 -0.97 16.56
C VAL A 127 -4.60 0.01 17.23
N THR A 128 -4.34 -0.13 18.53
CA THR A 128 -3.38 0.75 19.24
C THR A 128 -1.93 0.45 18.89
N ASP A 129 -1.65 -0.72 18.33
CA ASP A 129 -0.30 -1.17 17.96
C ASP A 129 0.06 -0.77 16.52
N ASP A 130 -0.91 -0.40 15.70
CA ASP A 130 -0.71 0.07 14.32
C ASP A 130 -0.51 1.61 14.31
N ARG A 131 0.34 2.13 15.22
CA ARG A 131 0.64 3.57 15.36
C ARG A 131 2.05 3.93 14.87
N PRO A 132 2.25 5.11 14.26
CA PRO A 132 3.57 5.58 13.91
C PRO A 132 4.41 5.90 15.17
N PRO A 133 5.76 5.83 15.09
CA PRO A 133 6.63 6.27 16.17
C PRO A 133 6.45 7.75 16.52
N GLU A 134 6.39 8.06 17.81
CA GLU A 134 6.22 9.42 18.35
C GLU A 134 7.24 10.44 17.86
N ILE A 135 8.45 9.98 17.49
CA ILE A 135 9.53 10.83 16.98
C ILE A 135 9.21 11.45 15.61
N TRP A 136 8.30 10.86 14.83
CA TRP A 136 7.91 11.40 13.51
C TRP A 136 7.25 12.77 13.59
N PHE A 137 6.64 13.10 14.74
CA PHE A 137 5.95 14.37 14.97
C PHE A 137 6.83 15.40 15.71
N LYS A 138 8.13 15.13 15.84
CA LYS A 138 9.07 16.08 16.42
C LYS A 138 9.94 16.63 15.29
N PRO A 139 10.00 17.96 15.09
CA PRO A 139 10.92 18.54 14.13
C PRO A 139 12.36 18.07 14.40
N MET A 140 13.02 17.59 13.35
CA MET A 140 14.44 17.24 13.37
C MET A 140 15.24 18.33 12.65
N ILE A 141 16.53 18.47 12.95
CA ILE A 141 17.41 19.41 12.23
C ILE A 141 18.02 18.68 11.04
N GLY A 142 17.79 19.22 9.84
CA GLY A 142 18.35 18.73 8.59
C GLY A 142 19.82 19.12 8.40
N THR A 143 20.41 18.65 7.30
CA THR A 143 21.82 18.92 6.94
C THR A 143 22.11 20.38 6.60
N ASP A 144 21.08 21.17 6.36
CA ASP A 144 21.04 22.57 5.96
C ASP A 144 20.47 23.48 7.07
N ASP A 145 20.49 23.01 8.32
CA ASP A 145 19.87 23.64 9.49
C ASP A 145 18.36 23.91 9.34
N GLN A 146 17.70 23.29 8.35
CA GLN A 146 16.26 23.42 8.16
C GLN A 146 15.49 22.39 9.01
N PRO A 147 14.31 22.75 9.54
CA PRO A 147 13.46 21.80 10.24
C PRO A 147 12.92 20.74 9.27
N LEU A 148 13.29 19.49 9.50
CA LEU A 148 12.68 18.32 8.90
C LEU A 148 11.43 17.96 9.70
N ILE A 149 10.28 18.21 9.07
CA ILE A 149 8.95 17.86 9.59
C ILE A 149 8.27 16.87 8.66
N LEU A 150 7.34 16.08 9.21
CA LEU A 150 6.56 15.13 8.42
C LEU A 150 5.63 15.89 7.47
N ARG A 151 5.71 15.57 6.18
CA ARG A 151 4.92 16.22 5.13
C ARG A 151 4.27 15.17 4.22
N ASP A 152 3.30 15.62 3.44
CA ASP A 152 2.77 14.83 2.33
C ASP A 152 3.87 14.51 1.30
N TYR A 153 3.53 13.61 0.37
CA TYR A 153 4.47 13.12 -0.64
C TYR A 153 5.04 14.22 -1.55
N PHE A 154 4.28 15.29 -1.79
CA PHE A 154 4.69 16.44 -2.61
C PHE A 154 5.35 17.55 -1.78
N GLY A 155 5.49 17.36 -0.47
CA GLY A 155 6.13 18.31 0.46
C GLY A 155 5.30 19.55 0.78
N LYS A 156 4.03 19.60 0.37
CA LYS A 156 3.21 20.83 0.45
C LYS A 156 2.60 21.04 1.84
N THR A 157 2.08 19.97 2.42
CA THR A 157 1.30 19.98 3.66
C THR A 157 2.07 19.29 4.77
N GLU A 158 2.17 19.94 5.94
CA GLU A 158 2.64 19.29 7.17
C GLU A 158 1.59 18.30 7.67
N LEU A 159 2.04 17.11 8.11
CA LEU A 159 1.14 16.05 8.59
C LEU A 159 1.27 15.88 10.10
N GLY A 160 0.16 16.08 10.79
CA GLY A 160 0.02 15.86 12.22
C GLY A 160 -0.42 14.44 12.58
N ARG A 161 -0.63 14.21 13.87
CA ARG A 161 -1.06 12.90 14.41
C ARG A 161 -2.43 12.51 13.89
N GLU A 162 -3.32 13.48 13.81
CA GLU A 162 -4.69 13.34 13.34
C GLU A 162 -4.71 12.96 11.86
N ASP A 163 -3.82 13.54 11.04
CA ASP A 163 -3.68 13.18 9.62
C ASP A 163 -3.22 11.72 9.46
N ILE A 164 -2.17 11.32 10.19
CA ILE A 164 -1.68 9.94 10.11
C ILE A 164 -2.71 8.95 10.65
N SER A 165 -3.44 9.31 11.71
CA SER A 165 -4.52 8.47 12.25
C SER A 165 -5.63 8.29 11.21
N ARG A 166 -6.05 9.35 10.53
CA ARG A 166 -7.02 9.27 9.41
C ARG A 166 -6.53 8.37 8.29
N LEU A 167 -5.27 8.47 7.89
CA LEU A 167 -4.69 7.60 6.85
C LEU A 167 -4.71 6.11 7.24
N VAL A 168 -4.52 5.79 8.52
CA VAL A 168 -4.66 4.43 9.04
C VAL A 168 -6.11 3.97 9.01
N GLU A 169 -7.06 4.84 9.37
CA GLU A 169 -8.50 4.53 9.29
C GLU A 169 -8.95 4.27 7.86
N ASP A 170 -8.50 5.09 6.91
CA ASP A 170 -8.74 4.92 5.48
C ASP A 170 -8.17 3.59 4.96
N TYR A 171 -6.99 3.19 5.44
CA TYR A 171 -6.42 1.88 5.11
C TYR A 171 -7.31 0.73 5.64
N TYR A 172 -7.83 0.83 6.87
CA TYR A 172 -8.72 -0.18 7.43
C TYR A 172 -10.05 -0.28 6.71
N ASP A 173 -10.60 0.85 6.30
CA ASP A 173 -11.79 0.94 5.46
C ASP A 173 -11.54 0.28 4.10
N GLU A 174 -10.42 0.60 3.44
CA GLU A 174 -10.07 0.03 2.13
C GLU A 174 -9.78 -1.48 2.19
N ARG A 175 -9.28 -1.98 3.32
CA ARG A 175 -9.17 -3.42 3.62
C ARG A 175 -10.53 -4.07 3.92
N GLY A 176 -11.55 -3.27 4.21
CA GLY A 176 -12.86 -3.69 4.70
C GLY A 176 -12.75 -4.46 6.01
N TRP A 177 -11.81 -4.10 6.89
CA TRP A 177 -11.59 -4.80 8.16
C TRP A 177 -12.62 -4.44 9.22
N ARG A 178 -13.17 -3.23 9.20
CA ARG A 178 -14.29 -2.82 10.08
C ARG A 178 -15.52 -3.69 9.85
N VAL A 179 -15.97 -3.79 8.60
CA VAL A 179 -17.12 -4.63 8.20
C VAL A 179 -16.92 -6.11 8.55
N LYS A 180 -15.67 -6.58 8.51
CA LYS A 180 -15.30 -7.97 8.87
C LYS A 180 -15.12 -8.19 10.38
N GLY A 181 -15.28 -7.16 11.22
CA GLY A 181 -15.03 -7.23 12.66
C GLY A 181 -13.57 -7.51 13.04
N LEU A 182 -12.62 -7.22 12.14
CA LEU A 182 -11.18 -7.42 12.39
C LEU A 182 -10.54 -6.20 13.05
N VAL A 183 -11.18 -5.05 12.97
CA VAL A 183 -10.84 -3.85 13.74
C VAL A 183 -12.14 -3.26 14.28
N LEU A 184 -12.10 -2.77 15.50
CA LEU A 184 -13.18 -2.01 16.14
C LEU A 184 -12.86 -0.52 15.98
#